data_AF-A0A814FNV3-F1
#
_entry.id   AF-A0A814FNV3-F1
#
_cell.length_a   1.000
_cell.length_b   1.000
_cell.length_c   1.000
_cell.angle_alpha   90.00
_cell.angle_beta   90.00
_cell.angle_gamma   90.00
#
_symmetry.space_group_name_H-M   'P 1'
#
loop_
_entity.id
_entity.type
_entity.pdbx_description
1 polymer ?
#
loop_
_entity_poly.entity_id
_entity_poly.type
_entity_poly.pdbx_seq_one_letter_code
_entity_poly.pdbx_strand_id
1 'polypeptide(L)'
;MFYKLLTDTLKLIQSTKKKKDGSVSWFLVDDEGHEYKVAYESSISGTITWRCNNSEFPNCPGKVVTKGHSRPITVKKLHEHNASIKTKVKELYANIRIMSANNPDTQPRKIILECTKGLSEEIVAHLPTYSSTRQVCSRARINPYEDFEIPSDFSFILPEQFKNLENGEKFLFFDEISGEDRILIFTTEKNLSLLTEYRNLLCDGTFGSFAF
;
A
#
# COMPACT_ATOMS: atom_id res chain seq x y z
N MET A 1 -0.12 -17.64 -19.38
CA MET A 1 0.19 -16.50 -20.28
C MET A 1 -0.09 -15.23 -19.48
N PHE A 2 0.93 -14.69 -18.81
CA PHE A 2 0.75 -13.56 -17.89
C PHE A 2 0.83 -12.26 -18.68
N TYR A 3 -0.31 -11.57 -18.83
CA TYR A 3 -0.32 -10.20 -19.33
C TYR A 3 0.35 -9.31 -18.28
N LYS A 4 1.55 -8.81 -18.61
CA LYS A 4 2.21 -7.74 -17.88
C LYS A 4 1.38 -6.48 -18.17
N LEU A 5 0.53 -6.07 -17.24
CA LEU A 5 -0.08 -4.75 -17.27
C LEU A 5 1.06 -3.74 -17.24
N LEU A 6 1.49 -3.24 -18.41
CA LEU A 6 2.20 -1.99 -18.52
C LEU A 6 1.22 -0.94 -18.01
N THR A 7 1.30 -0.63 -16.71
CA THR A 7 0.48 0.40 -16.11
C THR A 7 0.75 1.69 -16.87
N ASP A 8 -0.25 2.16 -17.63
CA ASP A 8 -0.21 3.37 -18.49
C ASP A 8 -0.08 4.68 -17.67
N THR A 9 0.21 4.53 -16.39
CA THR A 9 0.27 5.56 -15.36
C THR A 9 1.72 5.96 -15.08
N LEU A 10 1.90 7.24 -14.78
CA LEU A 10 3.20 7.76 -14.38
C LEU A 10 3.54 7.29 -12.96
N LYS A 11 4.84 7.10 -12.68
CA LYS A 11 5.31 6.92 -11.30
C LYS A 11 5.32 8.29 -10.60
N LEU A 12 4.26 8.56 -9.84
CA LEU A 12 4.11 9.81 -9.11
C LEU A 12 4.29 9.59 -7.61
N ILE A 13 5.13 10.42 -6.99
CA ILE A 13 5.32 10.44 -5.54
C ILE A 13 4.65 11.70 -5.01
N GLN A 14 3.71 11.54 -4.09
CA GLN A 14 3.06 12.67 -3.43
C GLN A 14 4.05 13.42 -2.53
N SER A 15 4.13 14.74 -2.71
CA SER A 15 4.88 15.64 -1.83
C SER A 15 4.15 15.82 -0.49
N THR A 16 4.91 15.85 0.60
CA THR A 16 4.39 16.24 1.92
C THR A 16 4.02 17.71 1.99
N LYS A 17 4.64 18.55 1.15
CA LYS A 17 4.30 19.97 1.01
C LYS A 17 3.16 20.13 0.02
N LYS A 18 2.08 20.79 0.46
CA LYS A 18 0.99 21.27 -0.40
C LYS A 18 1.42 22.49 -1.21
N LYS A 19 0.79 22.71 -2.36
CA LYS A 19 0.90 23.96 -3.13
C LYS A 19 0.27 25.11 -2.34
N LYS A 20 0.52 26.37 -2.74
CA LYS A 20 -0.02 27.57 -2.05
C LYS A 20 -1.55 27.61 -2.02
N ASP A 21 -2.20 26.99 -3.00
CA ASP A 21 -3.65 26.83 -3.12
C ASP A 21 -4.21 25.67 -2.28
N GLY A 22 -3.38 24.98 -1.49
CA GLY A 22 -3.77 23.83 -0.69
C GLY A 22 -3.85 22.51 -1.44
N SER A 23 -3.68 22.52 -2.77
CA SER A 23 -3.69 21.31 -3.58
C SER A 23 -2.42 20.47 -3.39
N VAL A 24 -2.51 19.19 -3.74
CA VAL A 24 -1.41 18.25 -3.63
C VAL A 24 -0.34 18.55 -4.69
N SER A 25 0.93 18.46 -4.28
CA SER A 25 2.06 18.51 -5.21
C SER A 25 2.62 17.12 -5.46
N TRP A 26 3.12 16.87 -6.67
CA TRP A 26 3.61 15.58 -7.11
C TRP A 26 5.05 15.71 -7.61
N PHE A 27 5.84 14.67 -7.34
CA PHE A 27 7.10 14.41 -8.01
C PHE A 27 6.89 13.31 -9.05
N LEU A 28 7.45 13.49 -10.24
CA LEU A 28 7.50 12.46 -11.25
C LEU A 28 8.83 11.71 -11.13
N VAL A 29 8.80 10.39 -11.22
CA VAL A 29 10.00 9.57 -11.44
C VAL A 29 9.87 8.88 -12.79
N ASP A 30 10.91 8.96 -13.62
CA ASP A 30 10.94 8.29 -14.91
C ASP A 30 11.42 6.83 -14.80
N ASP A 31 11.69 6.20 -15.95
CA ASP A 31 12.16 4.82 -15.98
C ASP A 31 13.66 4.69 -15.64
N GLU A 32 14.42 5.77 -15.75
CA GLU A 32 15.84 5.84 -15.40
C GLU A 32 16.06 6.15 -13.89
N GLY A 33 15.00 6.59 -13.20
CA GLY A 33 15.02 6.90 -11.77
C GLY A 33 15.32 8.37 -11.47
N HIS A 34 15.23 9.25 -12.46
CA HIS A 34 15.38 10.70 -12.25
C HIS A 34 14.09 11.26 -11.66
N GLU A 35 14.24 12.05 -10.59
CA GLU A 35 13.12 12.73 -9.95
C GLU A 35 12.93 14.12 -10.57
N TYR A 36 11.68 14.45 -10.86
CA TYR A 36 11.28 15.75 -11.38
C TYR A 36 10.21 16.39 -10.51
N LYS A 37 10.21 17.72 -10.48
CA LYS A 37 9.12 18.53 -9.91
C LYS A 37 8.45 19.34 -11.01
N VAL A 38 7.18 19.67 -10.78
CA VAL A 38 6.43 20.55 -11.67
C VAL A 38 7.16 21.89 -11.82
N ALA A 39 7.39 22.28 -13.07
CA ALA A 39 7.88 23.61 -13.44
C ALA A 39 6.73 24.51 -13.92
N TYR A 40 5.82 23.95 -14.71
CA TYR A 40 4.70 24.66 -15.29
C TYR A 40 3.59 23.68 -15.69
N GLU A 41 2.33 24.04 -15.45
CA GLU A 41 1.13 23.32 -15.88
C GLU A 41 0.33 24.24 -16.80
N SER A 42 0.07 23.81 -18.03
CA SER A 42 -0.76 24.58 -18.97
C SER A 42 -2.23 24.17 -18.85
N SER A 43 -3.08 25.09 -18.42
CA SER A 43 -4.53 24.86 -18.36
C SER A 43 -5.18 24.68 -19.73
N ILE A 44 -4.57 25.22 -20.79
CA ILE A 44 -5.12 25.19 -22.15
C ILE A 44 -4.84 23.85 -22.82
N SER A 45 -3.57 23.40 -22.79
CA SER A 45 -3.16 22.17 -23.46
C SER A 45 -3.16 20.93 -22.55
N GLY A 46 -3.44 21.11 -21.25
CA GLY A 46 -3.33 20.07 -20.23
C GLY A 46 -1.91 19.53 -20.05
N THR A 47 -0.90 20.23 -20.59
CA THR A 47 0.48 19.77 -20.62
C THR A 47 1.21 20.17 -19.35
N ILE A 48 1.91 19.22 -18.73
CA ILE A 48 2.74 19.44 -17.54
C ILE A 48 4.20 19.39 -17.95
N THR A 49 4.94 20.46 -17.66
CA THR A 49 6.39 20.53 -17.82
C THR A 49 7.04 20.25 -16.47
N TRP A 50 7.93 19.27 -16.46
CA TRP A 50 8.65 18.82 -15.28
C TRP A 50 10.14 19.14 -15.41
N ARG A 51 10.76 19.64 -14.35
CA ARG A 51 12.19 19.93 -14.30
C ARG A 51 12.88 19.04 -13.28
N CYS A 52 14.15 18.72 -13.51
CA CYS A 52 14.96 17.94 -12.61
C CYS A 52 14.86 18.46 -11.16
N ASN A 53 14.74 17.52 -10.21
CA ASN A 53 14.70 17.79 -8.78
C ASN A 53 15.81 17.06 -8.02
N ASN A 54 17.03 17.11 -8.53
CA ASN A 54 18.19 16.62 -7.78
C ASN A 54 18.83 17.76 -6.95
N SER A 55 18.94 17.56 -5.63
CA SER A 55 19.55 18.54 -4.72
C SER A 55 21.06 18.70 -4.93
N GLU A 56 21.74 17.65 -5.41
CA GLU A 56 23.18 17.67 -5.69
C GLU A 56 23.50 18.37 -7.02
N PHE A 57 22.53 18.42 -7.93
CA PHE A 57 22.64 19.07 -9.23
C PHE A 57 21.51 20.10 -9.43
N PRO A 58 21.49 21.19 -8.64
CA PRO A 58 20.36 22.14 -8.62
C PRO A 58 20.13 22.86 -9.95
N ASN A 59 21.18 22.97 -10.78
CA ASN A 59 21.16 23.61 -12.10
C ASN A 59 21.05 22.61 -13.26
N CYS A 60 20.70 21.34 -12.97
CA CYS A 60 20.54 20.33 -14.01
C CYS A 60 19.52 20.79 -15.08
N PRO A 61 19.86 20.72 -16.39
CA PRO A 61 18.97 21.15 -17.47
C PRO A 61 17.82 20.16 -17.73
N GLY A 62 17.87 18.96 -17.14
CA GLY A 62 16.94 17.85 -17.35
C GLY A 62 15.47 18.30 -17.26
N LYS A 63 14.72 18.02 -18.33
CA LYS A 63 13.33 18.45 -18.48
C LYS A 63 12.54 17.44 -19.27
N VAL A 64 11.37 17.11 -18.77
CA VAL A 64 10.41 16.23 -19.45
C VAL A 64 9.02 16.87 -19.46
N VAL A 65 8.16 16.36 -20.33
CA VAL A 65 6.80 16.87 -20.55
C VAL A 65 5.83 15.70 -20.64
N THR A 66 4.66 15.84 -20.01
CA THR A 66 3.56 14.86 -20.08
C THR A 66 2.24 15.57 -20.41
N LYS A 67 1.25 14.83 -20.92
CA LYS A 67 -0.14 15.29 -20.97
C LYS A 67 -0.83 14.83 -19.69
N GLY A 68 -1.11 15.77 -18.79
CA GLY A 68 -1.59 15.46 -17.45
C GLY A 68 -0.66 14.48 -16.71
N HIS A 69 -1.26 13.54 -15.98
CA HIS A 69 -0.58 12.50 -15.21
C HIS A 69 -0.49 11.16 -15.94
N SER A 70 -0.51 11.18 -17.27
CA SER A 70 -0.50 9.99 -18.12
C SER A 70 0.79 9.88 -18.91
N ARG A 71 1.15 8.63 -19.28
CA ARG A 71 2.19 8.35 -20.26
C ARG A 71 1.79 8.89 -21.65
N PRO A 72 2.74 9.10 -22.58
CA PRO A 72 4.19 8.93 -22.44
C PRO A 72 4.89 10.15 -21.81
N ILE A 73 6.08 9.90 -21.23
CA ILE A 73 7.01 10.96 -20.81
C ILE A 73 7.81 11.40 -22.03
N THR A 74 7.69 12.67 -22.43
CA THR A 74 8.45 13.24 -23.55
C THR A 74 9.66 13.99 -23.01
N VAL A 75 10.86 13.49 -23.30
CA VAL A 75 12.11 14.16 -22.91
C VAL A 75 12.31 15.42 -23.77
N LYS A 76 12.54 16.56 -23.12
CA LYS A 76 12.85 17.85 -23.75
C LYS A 76 14.30 18.25 -23.61
N LYS A 77 14.91 17.91 -22.47
CA LYS A 77 16.34 18.11 -22.19
C LYS A 77 16.85 16.94 -21.36
N LEU A 78 18.03 16.45 -21.71
CA LEU A 78 18.70 15.35 -21.01
C LEU A 78 19.33 15.82 -19.69
N HIS A 79 19.59 14.86 -18.82
CA HIS A 79 20.38 15.06 -17.61
C HIS A 79 21.87 14.97 -17.92
N GLU A 80 22.69 15.67 -17.13
CA GLU A 80 24.16 15.56 -17.13
C GLU A 80 24.64 14.84 -15.86
N HIS A 81 23.76 14.04 -15.25
CA HIS A 81 24.03 13.28 -14.04
C HIS A 81 23.20 11.99 -14.03
N ASN A 82 23.68 11.00 -13.28
CA ASN A 82 22.95 9.77 -13.03
C ASN A 82 21.80 9.99 -12.04
N ALA A 83 20.82 9.08 -12.04
CA ALA A 83 19.77 9.06 -11.06
C ALA A 83 20.32 8.90 -9.63
N SER A 84 19.70 9.57 -8.66
CA SER A 84 20.11 9.47 -7.26
C SER A 84 19.52 8.23 -6.61
N ILE A 85 20.31 7.53 -5.79
CA ILE A 85 19.84 6.43 -4.94
C ILE A 85 18.70 6.92 -4.02
N LYS A 86 18.75 8.18 -3.58
CA LYS A 86 17.70 8.80 -2.75
C LYS A 86 16.33 8.73 -3.44
N THR A 87 16.26 8.82 -4.76
CA THR A 87 15.00 8.70 -5.51
C THR A 87 14.43 7.29 -5.39
N LYS A 88 15.26 6.26 -5.58
CA LYS A 88 14.83 4.86 -5.44
C LYS A 88 14.36 4.54 -4.02
N VAL A 89 15.04 5.09 -3.00
CA VAL A 89 14.58 4.97 -1.61
C VAL A 89 13.21 5.65 -1.43
N LYS A 90 12.99 6.84 -1.99
CA LYS A 90 11.67 7.50 -1.92
C LYS A 90 10.57 6.69 -2.61
N GLU A 91 10.86 6.11 -3.78
CA GLU A 91 9.93 5.22 -4.49
C GLU A 91 9.54 4.02 -3.61
N LEU A 92 10.52 3.36 -2.97
CA LEU A 92 10.26 2.27 -2.04
C LEU A 92 9.31 2.71 -0.92
N TYR A 93 9.55 3.88 -0.33
CA TYR A 93 8.68 4.43 0.72
C TYR A 93 7.27 4.75 0.22
N ALA A 94 7.13 5.21 -1.02
CA ALA A 94 5.82 5.41 -1.63
C ALA A 94 5.09 4.07 -1.77
N ASN A 95 5.78 3.03 -2.26
CA ASN A 95 5.22 1.69 -2.40
C ASN A 95 4.81 1.09 -1.05
N ILE A 96 5.64 1.24 -0.01
CA ILE A 96 5.31 0.79 1.35
C ILE A 96 4.05 1.48 1.86
N ARG A 97 3.91 2.80 1.64
CA ARG A 97 2.69 3.53 2.05
C ARG A 97 1.45 3.01 1.32
N ILE A 98 1.53 2.88 0.00
CA ILE A 98 0.42 2.39 -0.83
C ILE A 98 0.02 0.96 -0.41
N MET A 99 1.00 0.07 -0.27
CA MET A 99 0.74 -1.31 0.13
C MET A 99 0.18 -1.40 1.55
N SER A 100 0.63 -0.53 2.47
CA SER A 100 0.09 -0.46 3.84
C SER A 100 -1.33 0.08 3.90
N ALA A 101 -1.66 1.07 3.08
CA ALA A 101 -3.01 1.61 2.98
C ALA A 101 -3.98 0.59 2.39
N ASN A 102 -3.55 -0.15 1.36
CA ASN A 102 -4.38 -1.14 0.67
C ASN A 102 -4.48 -2.49 1.40
N ASN A 103 -3.58 -2.79 2.33
CA ASN A 103 -3.53 -4.07 3.05
C ASN A 103 -3.41 -3.83 4.57
N PRO A 104 -4.41 -3.20 5.21
CA PRO A 104 -4.32 -2.72 6.59
C PRO A 104 -4.05 -3.83 7.61
N ASP A 105 -4.56 -5.04 7.37
CA ASP A 105 -4.39 -6.20 8.27
C ASP A 105 -3.05 -6.94 8.08
N THR A 106 -2.34 -6.69 6.98
CA THR A 106 -1.08 -7.41 6.69
C THR A 106 0.04 -6.92 7.59
N GLN A 107 0.68 -7.83 8.33
CA GLN A 107 1.77 -7.50 9.25
C GLN A 107 2.86 -6.63 8.58
N PRO A 108 3.35 -5.54 9.23
CA PRO A 108 4.31 -4.63 8.60
C PRO A 108 5.58 -5.31 8.09
N ARG A 109 6.02 -6.38 8.77
CA ARG A 109 7.18 -7.18 8.35
C ARG A 109 7.00 -7.77 6.95
N LYS A 110 5.81 -8.31 6.65
CA LYS A 110 5.49 -8.89 5.34
C LYS A 110 5.47 -7.82 4.25
N ILE A 111 4.85 -6.67 4.53
CA ILE A 111 4.80 -5.52 3.62
C ILE A 111 6.22 -5.03 3.28
N ILE A 112 7.04 -4.81 4.30
CA ILE A 112 8.42 -4.35 4.13
C ILE A 112 9.23 -5.37 3.33
N LEU A 113 9.14 -6.66 3.70
CA LEU A 113 9.85 -7.73 3.01
C LEU A 113 9.50 -7.75 1.52
N GLU A 114 8.22 -7.72 1.19
CA GLU A 114 7.76 -7.75 -0.21
C GLU A 114 8.24 -6.51 -0.98
N CYS A 115 8.14 -5.32 -0.39
CA CYS A 115 8.62 -4.09 -1.01
C CYS A 115 10.14 -4.06 -1.22
N THR A 116 10.91 -4.72 -0.34
CA THR A 116 12.38 -4.79 -0.43
C THR A 116 12.90 -5.93 -1.31
N LYS A 117 12.02 -6.82 -1.77
CA LYS A 117 12.40 -8.01 -2.51
C LYS A 117 13.04 -7.65 -3.86
N GLY A 118 14.23 -8.16 -4.11
CA GLY A 118 14.94 -7.94 -5.37
C GLY A 118 15.60 -6.56 -5.51
N LEU A 119 15.68 -5.78 -4.43
CA LEU A 119 16.49 -4.55 -4.41
C LEU A 119 17.99 -4.89 -4.42
N SER A 120 18.79 -4.00 -5.04
CA SER A 120 20.25 -4.11 -5.01
C SER A 120 20.79 -3.80 -3.61
N GLU A 121 21.94 -4.41 -3.26
CA GLU A 121 22.62 -4.20 -1.97
C GLU A 121 22.89 -2.72 -1.69
N GLU A 122 23.25 -1.95 -2.72
CA GLU A 122 23.44 -0.51 -2.63
C GLU A 122 22.19 0.21 -2.10
N ILE A 123 20.99 -0.13 -2.58
CA ILE A 123 19.74 0.51 -2.11
C ILE A 123 19.46 0.09 -0.67
N VAL A 124 19.67 -1.19 -0.35
CA VAL A 124 19.46 -1.76 0.99
C VAL A 124 20.33 -1.06 2.03
N ALA A 125 21.59 -0.77 1.69
CA ALA A 125 22.53 -0.04 2.55
C ALA A 125 22.08 1.40 2.86
N HIS A 126 21.25 2.00 2.00
CA HIS A 126 20.70 3.33 2.19
C HIS A 126 19.29 3.35 2.82
N LEU A 127 18.74 2.18 3.19
CA LEU A 127 17.49 2.12 3.92
C LEU A 127 17.70 2.54 5.38
N PRO A 128 16.75 3.27 5.98
CA PRO A 128 16.79 3.52 7.41
C PRO A 128 16.41 2.23 8.16
N THR A 129 16.42 2.33 9.48
CA THR A 129 16.16 1.18 10.35
C THR A 129 14.76 0.60 10.13
N TYR A 130 14.64 -0.72 10.35
CA TYR A 130 13.36 -1.43 10.31
C TYR A 130 12.30 -0.76 11.19
N SER A 131 12.66 -0.24 12.36
CA SER A 131 11.73 0.46 13.25
C SER A 131 11.13 1.72 12.60
N SER A 132 11.95 2.51 11.89
CA SER A 132 11.49 3.68 11.15
C SER A 132 10.57 3.29 9.99
N THR A 133 10.95 2.26 9.23
CA THR A 133 10.12 1.75 8.12
C THR A 133 8.80 1.17 8.60
N ARG A 134 8.80 0.45 9.73
CA ARG A 134 7.58 -0.05 10.39
C ARG A 134 6.66 1.09 10.78
N GLN A 135 7.19 2.18 11.32
CA GLN A 135 6.39 3.35 11.68
C GLN A 135 5.72 3.98 10.45
N VAL A 136 6.38 3.98 9.30
CA VAL A 136 5.75 4.43 8.04
C VAL A 136 4.58 3.54 7.65
N CYS A 137 4.70 2.23 7.80
CA CYS A 137 3.57 1.32 7.57
C CYS A 137 2.39 1.68 8.48
N SER A 138 2.65 1.79 9.79
CA SER A 138 1.60 2.12 10.77
C SER A 138 0.89 3.44 10.49
N ARG A 139 1.62 4.49 10.08
CA ARG A 139 1.04 5.80 9.77
C ARG A 139 0.24 5.84 8.47
N ALA A 140 0.57 4.94 7.53
CA ALA A 140 -0.09 4.89 6.23
C ALA A 140 -1.32 3.98 6.20
N ARG A 141 -1.49 3.14 7.22
CA ARG A 141 -2.67 2.29 7.35
C ARG A 141 -3.92 3.13 7.54
N ILE A 142 -4.93 2.80 6.77
CA ILE A 142 -6.29 3.26 6.96
C ILE A 142 -6.97 2.18 7.81
N ASN A 143 -7.72 2.56 8.83
CA ASN A 143 -8.48 1.59 9.60
C ASN A 143 -9.73 1.23 8.78
N PRO A 144 -9.81 0.02 8.18
CA PRO A 144 -11.00 -0.36 7.41
C PRO A 144 -12.22 -0.58 8.32
N TYR A 145 -11.99 -0.63 9.65
CA TYR A 145 -13.00 -0.91 10.65
C TYR A 145 -13.48 0.35 11.39
N GLU A 146 -13.07 1.56 10.98
CA GLU A 146 -13.38 2.81 11.70
C GLU A 146 -14.88 3.10 11.78
N ASP A 147 -15.64 2.72 10.76
CA ASP A 147 -17.09 2.91 10.69
C ASP A 147 -17.87 1.83 11.47
N PHE A 148 -17.20 0.82 12.03
CA PHE A 148 -17.85 -0.25 12.79
C PHE A 148 -17.81 0.06 14.27
N GLU A 149 -18.98 0.02 14.90
CA GLU A 149 -19.08 0.10 16.34
C GLU A 149 -18.38 -1.11 16.97
N ILE A 150 -17.48 -0.84 17.93
CA ILE A 150 -16.89 -1.88 18.76
C ILE A 150 -17.98 -2.33 19.74
N PRO A 151 -18.42 -3.61 19.69
CA PRO A 151 -19.46 -4.10 20.58
C PRO A 151 -19.10 -3.90 22.05
N SER A 152 -20.02 -3.34 22.84
CA SER A 152 -19.89 -3.23 24.30
C SER A 152 -20.39 -4.46 25.05
N ASP A 153 -21.21 -5.29 24.40
CA ASP A 153 -21.79 -6.52 24.93
C ASP A 153 -22.03 -7.53 23.79
N PHE A 154 -22.52 -8.73 24.12
CA PHE A 154 -22.72 -9.81 23.16
C PHE A 154 -23.97 -9.68 22.26
N SER A 155 -24.83 -8.67 22.48
CA SER A 155 -26.07 -8.45 21.73
C SER A 155 -25.86 -7.80 20.35
N PHE A 156 -24.62 -7.49 19.99
CA PHE A 156 -24.29 -6.82 18.74
C PHE A 156 -24.73 -7.61 17.49
N ILE A 157 -25.12 -6.88 16.45
CA ILE A 157 -25.42 -7.48 15.15
C ILE A 157 -24.12 -7.51 14.36
N LEU A 158 -23.67 -8.70 13.95
CA LEU A 158 -22.47 -8.82 13.11
C LEU A 158 -22.81 -8.37 11.67
N PRO A 159 -22.09 -7.38 11.11
CA PRO A 159 -22.21 -6.99 9.70
C PRO A 159 -21.98 -8.15 8.71
N GLU A 160 -22.70 -8.13 7.59
CA GLU A 160 -22.62 -9.18 6.54
C GLU A 160 -21.21 -9.38 5.98
N GLN A 161 -20.43 -8.31 5.88
CA GLN A 161 -19.04 -8.36 5.40
C GLN A 161 -18.10 -9.19 6.29
N PHE A 162 -18.46 -9.46 7.55
CA PHE A 162 -17.69 -10.34 8.43
C PHE A 162 -18.22 -11.77 8.46
N LYS A 163 -19.33 -12.05 7.77
CA LYS A 163 -19.94 -13.39 7.70
C LYS A 163 -19.42 -14.23 6.54
N ASN A 164 -18.82 -13.60 5.54
CA ASN A 164 -18.37 -14.23 4.32
C ASN A 164 -16.89 -13.91 4.04
N LEU A 165 -16.21 -14.82 3.34
CA LEU A 165 -14.88 -14.59 2.79
C LEU A 165 -14.94 -13.66 1.58
N GLU A 166 -13.80 -13.12 1.15
CA GLU A 166 -13.69 -12.25 -0.04
C GLU A 166 -14.18 -12.93 -1.34
N ASN A 167 -14.13 -14.26 -1.40
CA ASN A 167 -14.64 -15.05 -2.53
C ASN A 167 -16.16 -15.29 -2.47
N GLY A 168 -16.87 -14.77 -1.47
CA GLY A 168 -18.30 -14.94 -1.25
C GLY A 168 -18.69 -16.22 -0.50
N GLU A 169 -17.73 -17.05 -0.10
CA GLU A 169 -17.99 -18.26 0.67
C GLU A 169 -18.41 -17.93 2.11
N LYS A 170 -19.43 -18.63 2.63
CA LYS A 170 -19.90 -18.46 4.01
C LYS A 170 -18.78 -18.85 4.98
N PHE A 171 -18.46 -17.94 5.89
CA PHE A 171 -17.39 -18.11 6.88
C PHE A 171 -17.92 -18.18 8.31
N LEU A 172 -18.92 -17.36 8.67
CA LEU A 172 -19.63 -17.50 9.94
C LEU A 172 -20.68 -18.60 9.78
N PHE A 173 -20.37 -19.80 10.25
CA PHE A 173 -21.25 -20.96 10.07
C PHE A 173 -22.31 -21.07 11.16
N PHE A 174 -21.98 -20.65 12.39
CA PHE A 174 -22.84 -20.72 13.56
C PHE A 174 -22.73 -19.44 14.39
N ASP A 175 -23.87 -18.93 14.85
CA ASP A 175 -24.02 -17.76 15.69
C ASP A 175 -25.25 -17.96 16.58
N GLU A 176 -25.02 -18.32 17.84
CA GLU A 176 -26.10 -18.56 18.81
C GLU A 176 -25.84 -17.82 20.12
N ILE A 177 -26.88 -17.18 20.64
CA ILE A 177 -26.89 -16.53 21.95
C ILE A 177 -27.61 -17.47 22.92
N SER A 178 -26.91 -17.87 23.98
CA SER A 178 -27.42 -18.73 25.05
C SER A 178 -27.32 -18.00 26.39
N GLY A 179 -28.39 -17.26 26.75
CA GLY A 179 -28.40 -16.46 27.96
C GLY A 179 -27.50 -15.23 27.83
N GLU A 180 -26.50 -15.13 28.70
CA GLU A 180 -25.47 -14.07 28.66
C GLU A 180 -24.28 -14.44 27.77
N ASP A 181 -24.21 -15.69 27.28
CA ASP A 181 -23.12 -16.17 26.44
C ASP A 181 -23.49 -16.13 24.95
N ARG A 182 -22.49 -15.95 24.09
CA ARG A 182 -22.63 -16.07 22.64
C ARG A 182 -21.53 -16.92 22.04
N ILE A 183 -21.91 -17.88 21.22
CA ILE A 183 -20.99 -18.77 20.51
C ILE A 183 -20.98 -18.39 19.03
N LEU A 184 -19.80 -18.04 18.54
CA LEU A 184 -19.53 -17.82 17.12
C LEU A 184 -18.60 -18.94 16.62
N ILE A 185 -18.99 -19.64 15.55
CA ILE A 185 -18.13 -20.63 14.89
C ILE A 185 -17.80 -20.15 13.48
N PHE A 186 -16.53 -19.87 13.26
CA PHE A 186 -15.98 -19.49 11.97
C PHE A 186 -15.35 -20.71 11.30
N THR A 187 -15.86 -21.11 10.14
CA THR A 187 -15.35 -22.22 9.34
C THR A 187 -15.85 -22.14 7.90
N THR A 188 -15.32 -22.97 7.02
CA THR A 188 -15.78 -23.12 5.64
C THR A 188 -16.40 -24.50 5.44
N GLU A 189 -17.21 -24.67 4.39
CA GLU A 189 -17.74 -26.00 4.03
C GLU A 189 -16.60 -26.99 3.78
N LYS A 190 -15.55 -26.54 3.09
CA LYS A 190 -14.34 -27.33 2.86
C LYS A 190 -13.72 -27.83 4.18
N ASN A 191 -13.59 -26.95 5.17
CA ASN A 191 -13.02 -27.33 6.46
C ASN A 191 -13.93 -28.31 7.21
N LEU A 192 -15.25 -28.15 7.12
CA LEU A 192 -16.20 -29.11 7.70
C LEU A 192 -16.11 -30.48 7.03
N SER A 193 -15.99 -30.56 5.70
CA SER A 193 -15.78 -31.82 4.98
C SER A 193 -14.50 -32.52 5.44
N LEU A 194 -13.41 -31.78 5.58
CA LEU A 194 -12.16 -32.32 6.13
C LEU A 194 -12.36 -32.85 7.55
N LEU A 195 -13.02 -32.10 8.43
CA LEU A 195 -13.30 -32.55 9.80
C LEU A 195 -14.15 -33.83 9.84
N THR A 196 -15.05 -34.04 8.89
CA THR A 196 -15.82 -35.30 8.79
C THR A 196 -15.04 -36.48 8.22
N GLU A 197 -14.05 -36.22 7.35
CA GLU A 197 -13.22 -37.27 6.73
C GLU A 197 -12.13 -37.81 7.67
N TYR A 198 -11.55 -36.95 8.51
CA TYR A 198 -10.47 -37.33 9.42
C TYR A 198 -11.01 -37.81 10.78
N ARG A 199 -10.63 -39.03 11.17
CA ARG A 199 -11.04 -39.65 12.45
C ARG A 199 -10.42 -39.01 13.70
N ASN A 200 -9.26 -38.37 13.54
CA ASN A 200 -8.49 -37.81 14.64
C ASN A 200 -8.34 -36.30 14.45
N LEU A 201 -8.78 -35.54 15.46
CA LEU A 201 -8.60 -34.09 15.52
C LEU A 201 -7.50 -33.78 16.53
N LEU A 202 -6.45 -33.09 16.07
CA LEU A 202 -5.39 -32.59 16.90
C LEU A 202 -5.56 -31.08 17.04
N CYS A 203 -5.98 -30.63 18.21
CA CYS A 203 -6.14 -29.21 18.51
C CYS A 203 -4.97 -28.76 19.40
N ASP A 204 -4.09 -27.94 18.84
CA ASP A 204 -3.08 -27.16 19.58
C ASP A 204 -3.79 -25.98 20.26
N GLY A 205 -3.50 -25.74 21.54
CA GLY A 205 -4.08 -24.67 22.34
C GLY A 205 -3.58 -23.26 22.01
N THR A 206 -3.39 -22.91 20.73
CA THR A 206 -3.02 -21.55 20.30
C THR A 206 -4.20 -20.57 20.35
N PHE A 207 -5.14 -20.74 21.28
CA PHE A 207 -6.23 -19.80 21.51
C PHE A 207 -5.74 -18.70 22.45
N GLY A 208 -5.37 -17.55 21.88
CA GLY A 208 -5.16 -16.34 22.65
C GLY A 208 -6.50 -15.87 23.22
N SER A 209 -6.62 -15.84 24.55
CA SER A 209 -7.73 -15.18 25.22
C SER A 209 -7.58 -13.67 25.06
N PHE A 210 -8.44 -13.04 24.27
CA PHE A 210 -8.63 -11.60 24.29
C PHE A 210 -9.68 -11.30 25.37
N ALA A 211 -9.22 -10.78 26.50
CA ALA A 211 -10.12 -10.17 27.47
C ALA A 211 -10.49 -8.78 26.93
N PHE A 212 -11.79 -8.54 26.76
CA PHE A 212 -12.36 -7.22 26.51
C PHE A 212 -12.40 -6.42 27.81
#